data_AF-A0A7R8X213-F1
#
_entry.id   AF-A0A7R8X213-F1
#
_cell.length_a   1.000
_cell.length_b   1.000
_cell.length_c   1.000
_cell.angle_alpha   90.00
_cell.angle_beta   90.00
_cell.angle_gamma   90.00
#
_symmetry.space_group_name_H-M   'P 1'
#
loop_
_entity.id
_entity.type
_entity.pdbx_description
1 polymer ?
#
loop_
_entity_poly.entity_id
_entity_poly.type
_entity_poly.pdbx_seq_one_letter_code
_entity_poly.pdbx_strand_id
1 'polypeptide(L)'
;MELDDDIAELYDEVELCGVTVAETSTNNINHEFQVITPFRCLSLGAENRKEMEEWIASLRAAGSRIFFEANDPHSLEFLSGQHHWYATSHARPTYCNICRDALSGVTSHGLSCEVCKFKVHKRCASKAINNCKWTTLASVGKDIIEDDDGNLQMPHQWMEGNLPVSAKCIVCDKTCGSVLRLQDWRCLWCKAMVHTACRPNCFRICSLGPSRISVVPPTALHSIGMDETWEVSRPLGSSPLLVFVNSKSGDNQGAKFLRRFKQLLNPAQVFDLTSSGPALG
;
A
#
# COMPACT_ATOMS: atom_id res chain seq x y z
N MET A 1 -14.01 -51.35 9.20
CA MET A 1 -12.90 -50.39 9.17
C MET A 1 -13.58 -49.04 9.12
N GLU A 2 -13.84 -48.50 10.31
CA GLU A 2 -14.56 -47.24 10.49
C GLU A 2 -13.70 -46.12 9.90
N LEU A 3 -14.34 -45.24 9.14
CA LEU A 3 -13.74 -43.99 8.69
C LEU A 3 -13.56 -43.14 9.94
N ASP A 4 -12.30 -42.89 10.31
CA ASP A 4 -11.96 -41.81 11.25
C ASP A 4 -12.52 -40.53 10.64
N ASP A 5 -13.63 -40.03 11.18
CA ASP A 5 -13.99 -38.63 11.03
C ASP A 5 -12.88 -37.87 11.77
N ASP A 6 -11.99 -37.21 11.03
CA ASP A 6 -11.04 -36.25 11.57
C ASP A 6 -11.84 -35.14 12.27
N ILE A 7 -12.08 -35.31 13.57
CA ILE A 7 -12.68 -34.28 14.41
C ILE A 7 -11.63 -33.17 14.51
N ALA A 8 -11.81 -32.13 13.71
CA ALA A 8 -11.00 -30.92 13.82
C ALA A 8 -11.17 -30.33 15.23
N GLU A 9 -10.18 -30.52 16.10
CA GLU A 9 -10.18 -29.93 17.43
C GLU A 9 -9.98 -28.41 17.33
N LEU A 10 -10.89 -27.64 17.94
CA LEU A 10 -10.77 -26.19 18.03
C LEU A 10 -9.61 -25.85 18.99
N TYR A 11 -8.47 -25.46 18.43
CA TYR A 11 -7.28 -25.13 19.21
C TYR A 11 -7.31 -23.72 19.82
N ASP A 12 -7.73 -22.71 19.05
CA ASP A 12 -7.77 -21.30 19.50
C ASP A 12 -8.89 -20.53 18.77
N GLU A 13 -9.43 -19.52 19.44
CA GLU A 13 -10.44 -18.62 18.88
C GLU A 13 -9.88 -17.19 18.84
N VAL A 14 -9.95 -16.56 17.67
CA VAL A 14 -9.34 -15.25 17.42
C VAL A 14 -10.37 -14.30 16.85
N GLU A 15 -10.69 -13.26 17.62
CA GLU A 15 -11.56 -12.18 17.14
C GLU A 15 -10.85 -11.38 16.04
N LEU A 16 -11.41 -11.38 14.83
CA LEU A 16 -10.86 -10.68 13.67
C LEU A 16 -11.26 -9.20 13.58
N CYS A 17 -11.92 -8.65 14.62
CA CYS A 17 -12.31 -7.24 14.64
C CYS A 17 -11.05 -6.34 14.61
N GLY A 18 -10.94 -5.49 13.58
CA GLY A 18 -9.77 -4.65 13.38
C GLY A 18 -8.49 -5.43 13.06
N VAL A 19 -8.63 -6.65 12.51
CA VAL A 19 -7.48 -7.45 12.06
C VAL A 19 -6.72 -6.72 10.96
N THR A 20 -5.41 -6.82 11.01
CA THR A 20 -4.53 -6.50 9.90
C THR A 20 -3.54 -7.63 9.73
N VAL A 21 -3.01 -7.78 8.52
CA VAL A 21 -2.10 -8.87 8.19
C VAL A 21 -0.83 -8.33 7.59
N ALA A 22 0.29 -8.96 7.90
CA ALA A 22 1.61 -8.53 7.46
C ALA A 22 2.49 -9.71 7.09
N GLU A 23 3.13 -9.66 5.93
CA GLU A 23 4.15 -10.64 5.58
C GLU A 23 5.38 -10.52 6.49
N THR A 24 5.99 -11.65 6.85
CA THR A 24 7.10 -11.69 7.82
C THR A 24 8.44 -11.22 7.26
N SER A 25 8.61 -11.22 5.94
CA SER A 25 9.80 -10.66 5.30
C SER A 25 9.55 -10.29 3.83
N THR A 26 10.57 -9.73 3.17
CA THR A 26 10.46 -9.30 1.77
C THR A 26 10.61 -10.44 0.77
N ASN A 27 11.40 -11.45 1.11
CA ASN A 27 11.61 -12.63 0.27
C ASN A 27 10.65 -13.75 0.66
N ASN A 28 10.26 -13.76 1.94
CA ASN A 28 9.27 -14.63 2.56
C ASN A 28 9.25 -16.05 1.97
N ILE A 29 10.44 -16.66 1.95
CA ILE A 29 10.70 -17.97 1.34
C ILE A 29 9.85 -19.06 2.01
N ASN A 30 9.44 -18.83 3.26
CA ASN A 30 8.66 -19.76 4.07
C ASN A 30 7.14 -19.54 3.95
N HIS A 31 6.69 -18.59 3.11
CA HIS A 31 5.26 -18.28 2.95
C HIS A 31 4.56 -17.99 4.30
N GLU A 32 5.26 -17.23 5.16
CA GLU A 32 4.80 -16.91 6.51
C GLU A 32 4.23 -15.48 6.56
N PHE A 33 3.13 -15.32 7.27
CA PHE A 33 2.48 -14.04 7.50
C PHE A 33 2.00 -13.94 8.93
N GLN A 34 1.77 -12.72 9.39
CA GLN A 34 1.28 -12.44 10.73
C GLN A 34 -0.15 -11.93 10.68
N VAL A 35 -1.01 -12.51 11.50
CA VAL A 35 -2.35 -12.01 11.81
C VAL A 35 -2.26 -11.15 13.05
N ILE A 36 -2.55 -9.86 12.91
CA ILE A 36 -2.35 -8.86 13.93
C ILE A 36 -3.69 -8.26 14.30
N THR A 37 -4.11 -8.49 15.54
CA THR A 37 -5.31 -7.91 16.14
C THR A 37 -4.91 -6.88 17.20
N PRO A 38 -5.84 -6.12 17.79
CA PRO A 38 -5.52 -5.21 18.89
C PRO A 38 -4.85 -5.89 20.10
N PHE A 39 -5.09 -7.19 20.29
CA PHE A 39 -4.67 -7.93 21.48
C PHE A 39 -3.64 -9.03 21.21
N ARG A 40 -3.56 -9.56 19.98
CA ARG A 40 -2.65 -10.66 19.64
C ARG A 40 -1.93 -10.44 18.30
N CYS A 41 -0.81 -11.13 18.15
CA CYS A 41 -0.08 -11.25 16.90
C CYS A 41 0.29 -12.73 16.72
N LEU A 42 -0.32 -13.39 15.74
CA LEU A 42 -0.10 -14.80 15.43
C LEU A 42 0.73 -14.91 14.15
N SER A 43 1.68 -15.84 14.10
CA SER A 43 2.41 -16.18 12.88
C SER A 43 1.78 -17.44 12.28
N LEU A 44 1.41 -17.38 11.01
CA LEU A 44 0.86 -18.48 10.23
C LEU A 44 1.76 -18.74 9.02
N GLY A 45 1.93 -20.00 8.64
CA GLY A 45 2.64 -20.41 7.43
C GLY A 45 1.70 -21.16 6.50
N ALA A 46 1.84 -20.93 5.20
CA ALA A 46 1.14 -21.69 4.16
C ALA A 46 2.11 -22.61 3.41
N GLU A 47 1.60 -23.59 2.67
CA GLU A 47 2.45 -24.51 1.91
C GLU A 47 3.16 -23.79 0.76
N ASN A 48 2.48 -22.81 0.16
CA ASN A 48 2.99 -22.06 -0.96
C ASN A 48 2.48 -20.60 -0.98
N ARG A 49 3.09 -19.79 -1.85
CA ARG A 49 2.79 -18.36 -2.02
C ARG A 49 1.32 -18.08 -2.32
N LYS A 50 0.73 -18.85 -3.24
CA LYS A 50 -0.64 -18.63 -3.70
C LYS A 50 -1.62 -18.85 -2.54
N GLU A 51 -1.46 -19.95 -1.82
CA GLU A 51 -2.28 -20.26 -0.65
C GLU A 51 -2.13 -19.19 0.44
N MET A 52 -0.91 -18.70 0.69
CA MET A 52 -0.67 -17.60 1.64
C MET A 52 -1.44 -16.32 1.26
N GLU A 53 -1.46 -15.98 -0.03
CA GLU A 53 -2.17 -14.82 -0.56
C GLU A 53 -3.69 -14.99 -0.44
N GLU A 54 -4.21 -16.19 -0.72
CA GLU A 54 -5.63 -16.54 -0.54
C GLU A 54 -6.07 -16.43 0.93
N TRP A 55 -5.25 -16.93 1.86
CA TRP A 55 -5.49 -16.78 3.30
C TRP A 55 -5.49 -15.31 3.75
N ILE A 56 -4.50 -14.54 3.30
CA ILE A 56 -4.40 -13.10 3.58
C ILE A 56 -5.65 -12.35 3.08
N ALA A 57 -6.09 -12.62 1.85
CA ALA A 57 -7.26 -12.00 1.25
C ALA A 57 -8.54 -12.39 2.02
N SER A 58 -8.70 -13.68 2.35
CA SER A 58 -9.83 -14.19 3.14
C SER A 58 -9.92 -13.52 4.52
N LEU A 59 -8.79 -13.40 5.23
CA LEU A 59 -8.74 -12.77 6.56
C LEU A 59 -9.06 -11.27 6.49
N ARG A 60 -8.62 -10.57 5.43
CA ARG A 60 -8.95 -9.15 5.21
C ARG A 60 -10.42 -8.94 4.89
N ALA A 61 -11.01 -9.80 4.06
CA ALA A 61 -12.43 -9.78 3.73
C ALA A 61 -13.28 -10.03 4.99
N ALA A 62 -12.95 -11.08 5.76
CA ALA A 62 -13.60 -11.42 7.02
C ALA A 62 -13.51 -10.26 8.03
N GLY A 63 -12.32 -9.66 8.19
CA GLY A 63 -12.11 -8.49 9.05
C GLY A 63 -12.91 -7.25 8.65
N SER A 64 -13.13 -7.08 7.35
CA SER A 64 -13.92 -5.98 6.77
C SER A 64 -15.43 -6.29 6.75
N ARG A 65 -15.84 -7.50 7.16
CA ARG A 65 -17.21 -8.03 7.04
C ARG A 65 -17.73 -8.01 5.59
N ILE A 66 -16.84 -8.18 4.62
CA ILE A 66 -17.15 -8.31 3.19
C ILE A 66 -17.16 -9.81 2.88
N PHE A 67 -18.11 -10.26 2.05
CA PHE A 67 -18.15 -11.64 1.59
C PHE A 67 -16.92 -11.91 0.70
N PHE A 68 -16.17 -12.97 1.00
CA PHE A 68 -15.01 -13.38 0.19
C PHE A 68 -15.48 -14.23 -0.99
N GLU A 69 -15.21 -13.80 -2.22
CA GLU A 69 -15.33 -14.65 -3.41
C GLU A 69 -13.93 -15.01 -3.92
N ALA A 70 -13.64 -16.30 -4.05
CA ALA A 70 -12.33 -16.82 -4.48
C ALA A 70 -11.91 -16.44 -5.91
N ASN A 71 -12.81 -15.81 -6.68
CA ASN A 71 -12.60 -15.40 -8.07
C ASN A 71 -12.42 -13.87 -8.25
N ASP A 72 -12.53 -13.06 -7.20
CA ASP A 72 -12.34 -11.61 -7.27
C ASP A 72 -10.83 -11.31 -7.47
N PRO A 73 -10.42 -10.73 -8.61
CA PRO A 73 -9.02 -10.67 -8.97
C PRO A 73 -8.19 -9.86 -7.98
N HIS A 74 -7.05 -10.44 -7.55
CA HIS A 74 -6.02 -9.87 -6.67
C HIS A 74 -5.55 -8.44 -7.03
N SER A 75 -5.91 -7.92 -8.21
CA SER A 75 -5.68 -6.54 -8.66
C SER A 75 -6.53 -5.49 -7.93
N LEU A 76 -7.68 -5.85 -7.34
CA LEU A 76 -8.57 -4.93 -6.62
C LEU A 76 -8.11 -4.62 -5.19
N GLU A 77 -7.26 -5.45 -4.60
CA GLU A 77 -6.84 -5.29 -3.20
C GLU A 77 -6.01 -4.02 -2.96
N PHE A 78 -5.19 -3.63 -3.95
CA PHE A 78 -4.40 -2.39 -3.90
C PHE A 78 -5.23 -1.13 -4.17
N LEU A 79 -6.49 -1.28 -4.63
CA LEU A 79 -7.38 -0.19 -4.98
C LEU A 79 -8.28 0.26 -3.82
N SER A 80 -8.35 -0.56 -2.76
CA SER A 80 -9.19 -0.35 -1.56
C SER A 80 -8.71 0.77 -0.63
N GLY A 81 -7.54 1.38 -0.88
CA GLY A 81 -6.92 2.34 0.03
C GLY A 81 -6.33 1.71 1.30
N GLN A 82 -6.36 0.38 1.43
CA GLN A 82 -5.75 -0.34 2.54
C GLN A 82 -4.22 -0.36 2.45
N HIS A 83 -3.55 -0.43 3.61
CA HIS A 83 -2.10 -0.56 3.66
C HIS A 83 -1.68 -2.02 3.54
N HIS A 84 -0.71 -2.27 2.68
CA HIS A 84 -0.16 -3.61 2.47
C HIS A 84 1.15 -3.75 3.24
N TRP A 85 1.08 -4.42 4.38
CA TRP A 85 2.18 -4.45 5.35
C TRP A 85 3.18 -5.57 5.05
N TYR A 86 4.46 -5.22 5.16
CA TYR A 86 5.53 -6.19 5.30
C TYR A 86 6.43 -5.79 6.46
N ALA A 87 6.96 -6.79 7.16
CA ALA A 87 7.95 -6.58 8.20
C ALA A 87 9.27 -6.10 7.59
N THR A 88 9.85 -5.06 8.18
CA THR A 88 11.09 -4.46 7.70
C THR A 88 11.94 -4.00 8.86
N SER A 89 13.25 -4.08 8.68
CA SER A 89 14.21 -3.36 9.50
C SER A 89 14.47 -1.98 8.89
N HIS A 90 15.01 -1.08 9.70
CA HIS A 90 15.34 0.28 9.27
C HIS A 90 16.80 0.56 9.61
N ALA A 91 17.60 0.86 8.58
CA ALA A 91 19.01 1.22 8.74
C ALA A 91 19.20 2.62 9.35
N ARG A 92 18.12 3.37 9.59
CA ARG A 92 18.12 4.74 10.10
C ARG A 92 17.01 4.91 11.16
N PRO A 93 17.15 5.85 12.09
CA PRO A 93 16.09 6.22 13.01
C PRO A 93 14.79 6.47 12.24
N THR A 94 13.75 5.73 12.60
CA THR A 94 12.45 5.73 11.91
C THR A 94 11.37 5.70 12.98
N TYR A 95 10.26 6.38 12.73
CA TYR A 95 9.23 6.59 13.74
C TYR A 95 7.89 6.07 13.26
N CYS A 96 7.09 5.55 14.21
CA CYS A 96 5.75 5.05 13.94
C CYS A 96 4.81 6.20 13.59
N ASN A 97 4.16 6.14 12.44
CA ASN A 97 3.17 7.12 11.97
C ASN A 97 1.86 7.16 12.78
N ILE A 98 1.73 6.32 13.82
CA ILE A 98 0.57 6.28 14.72
C ILE A 98 0.94 6.78 16.11
N CYS A 99 1.80 6.07 16.85
CA CYS A 99 2.17 6.48 18.21
C CYS A 99 3.32 7.51 18.26
N ARG A 100 3.96 7.80 17.12
CA ARG A 100 5.08 8.75 16.97
C ARG A 100 6.39 8.34 17.66
N ASP A 101 6.42 7.23 18.38
CA ASP A 101 7.64 6.68 18.98
C ASP A 101 8.55 6.02 17.94
N ALA A 102 9.82 5.86 18.31
CA ALA A 102 10.81 5.20 17.48
C ALA A 102 10.47 3.71 17.22
N LEU A 103 10.76 3.27 16.00
CA LEU A 103 10.84 1.87 15.63
C LEU A 103 12.28 1.39 15.94
N SER A 104 12.56 0.97 17.18
CA SER A 104 13.89 0.47 17.61
C SER A 104 14.25 -0.86 16.94
N GLY A 105 15.55 -1.16 16.73
CA GLY A 105 16.00 -2.31 15.91
C GLY A 105 17.18 -3.10 16.46
N VAL A 106 17.08 -4.44 16.39
CA VAL A 106 18.11 -5.39 15.91
C VAL A 106 17.44 -6.59 15.20
N THR A 107 16.19 -6.95 15.54
CA THR A 107 15.32 -7.88 14.78
C THR A 107 13.96 -7.21 14.46
N SER A 108 13.07 -7.81 13.65
CA SER A 108 11.96 -7.11 12.95
C SER A 108 10.86 -6.49 13.85
N HIS A 109 10.99 -5.21 14.22
CA HIS A 109 10.05 -4.52 15.14
C HIS A 109 9.05 -3.55 14.48
N GLY A 110 9.07 -3.39 13.16
CA GLY A 110 8.19 -2.46 12.45
C GLY A 110 7.62 -3.06 11.16
N LEU A 111 6.45 -2.54 10.78
CA LEU A 111 5.81 -2.79 9.49
C LEU A 111 5.97 -1.55 8.61
N SER A 112 6.14 -1.76 7.33
CA SER A 112 6.07 -0.71 6.32
C SER A 112 5.05 -1.08 5.28
N CYS A 113 4.23 -0.10 4.87
CA CYS A 113 3.37 -0.27 3.72
C CYS A 113 4.23 -0.35 2.45
N GLU A 114 3.90 -1.29 1.57
CA GLU A 114 4.57 -1.52 0.28
C GLU A 114 4.45 -0.33 -0.67
N VAL A 115 3.29 0.33 -0.66
CA VAL A 115 2.89 1.36 -1.63
C VAL A 115 3.28 2.75 -1.15
N CYS A 116 2.79 3.17 0.01
CA CYS A 116 2.92 4.55 0.46
C CYS A 116 4.13 4.78 1.38
N LYS A 117 4.74 3.70 1.89
CA LYS A 117 5.81 3.72 2.90
C LYS A 117 5.40 4.30 4.26
N PHE A 118 4.11 4.20 4.62
CA PHE A 118 3.66 4.42 6.00
C PHE A 118 4.32 3.37 6.90
N LYS A 119 4.75 3.75 8.11
CA LYS A 119 5.53 2.87 8.98
C LYS A 119 4.94 2.82 10.37
N VAL A 120 4.78 1.63 10.93
CA VAL A 120 4.10 1.42 12.20
C VAL A 120 4.75 0.31 13.01
N HIS A 121 4.61 0.33 14.34
CA HIS A 121 4.81 -0.90 15.11
C HIS A 121 3.73 -1.91 14.74
N LYS A 122 3.99 -3.21 14.94
CA LYS A 122 2.99 -4.27 14.73
C LYS A 122 1.68 -3.96 15.48
N ARG A 123 1.76 -3.65 16.77
CA ARG A 123 0.62 -3.24 17.63
C ARG A 123 -0.12 -1.98 17.19
N CYS A 124 0.51 -1.16 16.35
CA CYS A 124 -0.06 0.10 15.86
C CYS A 124 -0.72 -0.05 14.49
N ALA A 125 -0.55 -1.20 13.82
CA ALA A 125 -0.98 -1.41 12.45
C ALA A 125 -2.51 -1.49 12.31
N SER A 126 -3.20 -2.15 13.24
CA SER A 126 -4.67 -2.19 13.31
C SER A 126 -5.31 -0.81 13.56
N LYS A 127 -4.53 0.17 14.05
CA LYS A 127 -4.98 1.55 14.29
C LYS A 127 -4.73 2.47 13.09
N ALA A 128 -4.09 1.97 12.03
CA ALA A 128 -3.81 2.76 10.85
C ALA A 128 -5.09 3.01 10.04
N ILE A 129 -5.29 4.26 9.64
CA ILE A 129 -6.41 4.64 8.76
C ILE A 129 -6.14 4.06 7.37
N ASN A 130 -7.17 3.54 6.71
CA ASN A 130 -7.14 3.06 5.33
C ASN A 130 -7.09 4.22 4.32
N ASN A 131 -6.00 4.98 4.36
CA ASN A 131 -5.74 6.15 3.52
C ASN A 131 -4.45 5.99 2.72
N CYS A 132 -4.15 4.77 2.28
CA CYS A 132 -3.04 4.49 1.39
C CYS A 132 -3.15 5.30 0.08
N LYS A 133 -2.12 5.19 -0.77
CA LYS A 133 -2.04 5.94 -2.03
C LYS A 133 -3.33 5.76 -2.82
N TRP A 134 -3.94 6.87 -3.26
CA TRP A 134 -5.11 6.84 -4.12
C TRP A 134 -4.81 6.06 -5.40
N THR A 135 -5.83 5.53 -6.04
CA THR A 135 -5.67 4.68 -7.23
C THR A 135 -6.72 5.02 -8.28
N THR A 136 -7.93 5.34 -7.85
CA THR A 136 -9.10 5.60 -8.69
C THR A 136 -9.73 6.94 -8.34
N LEU A 137 -10.62 7.45 -9.19
CA LEU A 137 -11.34 8.69 -8.95
C LEU A 137 -12.14 8.61 -7.63
N ALA A 138 -12.78 7.46 -7.40
CA ALA A 138 -13.52 7.19 -6.17
C ALA A 138 -12.64 7.29 -4.91
N SER A 139 -11.38 6.84 -4.98
CA SER A 139 -10.45 6.90 -3.85
C SER A 139 -9.98 8.33 -3.52
N VAL A 140 -9.97 9.24 -4.52
CA VAL A 140 -9.74 10.69 -4.28
C VAL A 140 -10.99 11.32 -3.64
N GLY A 141 -12.18 10.93 -4.12
CA GLY A 141 -13.46 11.29 -3.53
C GLY A 141 -13.64 12.80 -3.40
N LYS A 142 -13.94 13.28 -2.19
CA LYS A 142 -14.23 14.70 -1.92
C LYS A 142 -13.05 15.66 -2.13
N ASP A 143 -11.83 15.13 -2.30
CA ASP A 143 -10.63 15.94 -2.47
C ASP A 143 -10.40 16.35 -3.94
N ILE A 144 -11.22 15.88 -4.89
CA ILE A 144 -11.14 16.26 -6.30
C ILE A 144 -11.27 17.78 -6.46
N ILE A 145 -10.45 18.33 -7.35
CA ILE A 145 -10.47 19.74 -7.74
C ILE A 145 -10.91 19.78 -9.20
N GLU A 146 -12.02 20.44 -9.48
CA GLU A 146 -12.46 20.73 -10.84
C GLU A 146 -11.96 22.13 -11.21
N ASP A 147 -11.36 22.28 -12.39
CA ASP A 147 -11.00 23.59 -12.93
C ASP A 147 -12.12 24.20 -13.77
N ASP A 148 -11.95 25.46 -14.18
CA ASP A 148 -12.97 26.22 -14.92
C ASP A 148 -13.35 25.57 -16.27
N ASP A 149 -12.48 24.72 -16.81
CA ASP A 149 -12.68 23.97 -18.06
C ASP A 149 -13.34 22.60 -17.83
N GLY A 150 -13.66 22.25 -16.58
CA GLY A 150 -14.25 20.96 -16.20
C GLY A 150 -13.25 19.80 -16.12
N ASN A 151 -11.94 20.06 -16.13
CA ASN A 151 -10.94 19.00 -15.97
C ASN A 151 -10.77 18.62 -14.50
N LEU A 152 -10.72 17.32 -14.25
CA LEU A 152 -10.53 16.76 -12.91
C LEU A 152 -9.06 16.70 -12.54
N GLN A 153 -8.70 17.47 -11.52
CA GLN A 153 -7.39 17.53 -10.91
C GLN A 153 -7.42 16.94 -9.49
N MET A 154 -6.25 16.56 -8.98
CA MET A 154 -6.13 16.05 -7.62
C MET A 154 -5.11 16.87 -6.81
N PRO A 155 -5.35 17.06 -5.51
CA PRO A 155 -4.40 17.71 -4.65
C PRO A 155 -3.23 16.78 -4.34
N HIS A 156 -2.20 17.35 -3.72
CA HIS A 156 -1.16 16.53 -3.11
C HIS A 156 -1.74 15.63 -2.00
N GLN A 157 -1.54 14.32 -2.12
CA GLN A 157 -1.76 13.37 -1.03
C GLN A 157 -0.53 13.34 -0.11
N TRP A 158 -0.63 13.95 1.07
CA TRP A 158 0.50 14.14 1.98
C TRP A 158 0.64 13.02 3.02
N MET A 159 1.88 12.61 3.29
CA MET A 159 2.25 11.74 4.40
C MET A 159 3.29 12.42 5.28
N GLU A 160 3.12 12.33 6.60
CA GLU A 160 4.01 12.95 7.58
C GLU A 160 5.28 12.11 7.82
N GLY A 161 6.42 12.80 7.89
CA GLY A 161 7.68 12.30 8.43
C GLY A 161 8.34 11.17 7.65
N ASN A 162 9.32 10.54 8.30
CA ASN A 162 10.18 9.50 7.70
C ASN A 162 10.73 9.94 6.33
N LEU A 163 11.18 11.20 6.26
CA LEU A 163 11.69 11.82 5.03
C LEU A 163 13.10 11.29 4.71
N PRO A 164 13.48 11.22 3.41
CA PRO A 164 14.82 10.82 3.03
C PRO A 164 15.86 11.82 3.54
N VAL A 165 17.10 11.35 3.71
CA VAL A 165 18.24 12.24 3.95
C VAL A 165 18.34 13.22 2.79
N SER A 166 18.68 14.48 3.08
CA SER A 166 18.70 15.60 2.12
C SER A 166 17.33 16.03 1.56
N ALA A 167 16.22 15.63 2.20
CA ALA A 167 14.91 16.18 1.89
C ALA A 167 14.94 17.71 1.92
N LYS A 168 14.48 18.36 0.85
CA LYS A 168 14.38 19.83 0.74
C LYS A 168 12.94 20.28 0.59
N CYS A 169 12.62 21.42 1.19
CA CYS A 169 11.32 22.04 1.08
C CYS A 169 11.11 22.65 -0.31
N ILE A 170 10.02 22.29 -0.99
CA ILE A 170 9.68 22.87 -2.29
C ILE A 170 9.30 24.37 -2.23
N VAL A 171 9.08 24.94 -1.05
CA VAL A 171 8.72 26.35 -0.86
C VAL A 171 9.94 27.21 -0.53
N CYS A 172 10.81 26.75 0.39
CA CYS A 172 11.94 27.56 0.89
C CYS A 172 13.33 26.99 0.59
N ASP A 173 13.42 25.83 -0.09
CA ASP A 173 14.64 25.07 -0.41
C ASP A 173 15.51 24.60 0.78
N LYS A 174 15.08 24.88 2.02
CA LYS A 174 15.77 24.41 3.24
C LYS A 174 15.47 22.95 3.54
N THR A 175 16.35 22.30 4.31
CA THR A 175 16.21 20.89 4.69
C THR A 175 14.93 20.62 5.48
N CYS A 176 14.18 19.58 5.10
CA CYS A 176 12.99 19.06 5.76
C CYS A 176 13.28 17.78 6.55
N GLY A 177 12.42 17.48 7.51
CA GLY A 177 12.42 16.23 8.27
C GLY A 177 13.21 16.35 9.57
N SER A 178 13.27 15.25 10.30
CA SER A 178 14.03 15.14 11.55
C SER A 178 14.54 13.72 11.73
N VAL A 179 15.70 13.59 12.39
CA VAL A 179 16.23 12.31 12.85
C VAL A 179 15.73 11.92 14.24
N LEU A 180 15.00 12.82 14.91
CA LEU A 180 14.55 12.66 16.30
C LEU A 180 13.04 12.39 16.42
N ARG A 181 12.25 12.67 15.38
CA ARG A 181 10.78 12.53 15.38
C ARG A 181 10.19 12.57 13.98
N LEU A 182 8.90 12.24 13.87
CA LEU A 182 8.10 12.59 12.69
C LEU A 182 7.87 14.09 12.64
N GLN A 183 8.17 14.69 11.49
CA GLN A 183 7.78 16.04 11.14
C GLN A 183 7.87 16.22 9.64
N ASP A 184 7.21 17.27 9.15
CA ASP A 184 7.17 17.66 7.74
C ASP A 184 6.51 16.61 6.85
N TRP A 185 6.29 16.94 5.59
CA TRP A 185 5.36 16.22 4.73
C TRP A 185 6.00 15.83 3.42
N ARG A 186 5.65 14.64 2.92
CA ARG A 186 5.99 14.15 1.57
C ARG A 186 4.73 13.81 0.81
N CYS A 187 4.63 14.26 -0.44
CA CYS A 187 3.55 13.85 -1.33
C CYS A 187 3.79 12.43 -1.84
N LEU A 188 2.76 11.57 -1.79
CA LEU A 188 2.84 10.18 -2.26
C LEU A 188 2.99 10.05 -3.78
N TRP A 189 2.62 11.08 -4.52
CA TRP A 189 2.66 11.11 -5.98
C TRP A 189 3.92 11.82 -6.48
N CYS A 190 3.94 13.16 -6.40
CA CYS A 190 5.02 13.94 -6.97
C CYS A 190 6.34 13.92 -6.17
N LYS A 191 6.34 13.32 -4.97
CA LYS A 191 7.48 13.26 -4.05
C LYS A 191 7.96 14.61 -3.53
N ALA A 192 7.23 15.69 -3.79
CA ALA A 192 7.46 16.99 -3.17
C ALA A 192 7.51 16.83 -1.64
N MET A 193 8.41 17.57 -1.01
CA MET A 193 8.58 17.61 0.43
C MET A 193 8.40 19.03 0.92
N VAL A 194 7.73 19.22 2.05
CA VAL A 194 7.40 20.56 2.53
C VAL A 194 7.38 20.59 4.05
N HIS A 195 7.90 21.68 4.63
CA HIS A 195 7.77 21.91 6.06
C HIS A 195 6.31 22.03 6.46
N THR A 196 6.01 21.66 7.69
CA THR A 196 4.66 21.87 8.26
C THR A 196 4.23 23.35 8.14
N ALA A 197 5.14 24.29 8.45
CA ALA A 197 4.89 25.72 8.35
C ALA A 197 4.79 26.25 6.90
N CYS A 198 5.47 25.60 5.95
CA CYS A 198 5.46 26.01 4.54
C CYS A 198 4.29 25.41 3.75
N ARG A 199 3.65 24.34 4.25
CA ARG A 199 2.60 23.60 3.55
C ARG A 199 1.44 24.47 3.05
N PRO A 200 0.94 25.47 3.81
CA PRO A 200 -0.13 26.36 3.32
C PRO A 200 0.24 27.19 2.10
N ASN A 201 1.54 27.44 1.88
CA ASN A 201 2.05 28.22 0.74
C ASN A 201 2.38 27.35 -0.49
N CYS A 202 2.13 26.04 -0.41
CA CYS A 202 2.33 25.13 -1.52
C CYS A 202 1.17 25.22 -2.51
N PHE A 203 1.45 25.09 -3.80
CA PHE A 203 0.41 24.82 -4.79
C PHE A 203 -0.40 23.60 -4.36
N ARG A 204 -1.73 23.72 -4.39
CA ARG A 204 -2.61 22.64 -3.92
C ARG A 204 -2.62 21.45 -4.87
N ILE A 205 -2.57 21.72 -6.17
CA ILE A 205 -2.65 20.74 -7.26
C ILE A 205 -1.35 19.95 -7.38
N CYS A 206 -1.47 18.62 -7.43
CA CYS A 206 -0.32 17.74 -7.56
C CYS A 206 0.14 17.62 -9.02
N SER A 207 1.42 17.88 -9.27
CA SER A 207 2.03 17.72 -10.60
C SER A 207 2.35 16.26 -11.00
N LEU A 208 2.05 15.28 -10.13
CA LEU A 208 2.45 13.86 -10.24
C LEU A 208 3.96 13.60 -10.32
N GLY A 209 4.78 14.65 -10.35
CA GLY A 209 6.24 14.59 -10.28
C GLY A 209 6.91 14.20 -11.61
N PRO A 210 8.19 13.79 -11.57
CA PRO A 210 8.98 13.53 -12.77
C PRO A 210 8.41 12.42 -13.67
N SER A 211 7.71 11.45 -13.07
CA SER A 211 7.12 10.31 -13.79
C SER A 211 5.73 10.59 -14.36
N ARG A 212 5.23 11.83 -14.31
CA ARG A 212 3.84 12.19 -14.71
C ARG A 212 3.41 11.67 -16.07
N ILE A 213 4.33 11.58 -17.04
CA ILE A 213 4.02 11.09 -18.40
C ILE A 213 3.64 9.60 -18.37
N SER A 214 4.24 8.83 -17.48
CA SER A 214 4.03 7.38 -17.35
C SER A 214 2.99 7.01 -16.30
N VAL A 215 2.51 7.97 -15.52
CA VAL A 215 1.53 7.75 -14.45
C VAL A 215 0.12 7.89 -15.02
N VAL A 216 -0.75 6.91 -14.76
CA VAL A 216 -2.20 7.09 -14.87
C VAL A 216 -2.68 7.76 -13.58
N PRO A 217 -3.10 9.04 -13.60
CA PRO A 217 -3.60 9.67 -12.39
C PRO A 217 -4.88 8.97 -11.91
N PRO A 218 -5.15 8.94 -10.59
CA PRO A 218 -6.43 8.47 -10.06
C PRO A 218 -7.63 9.12 -10.73
N THR A 219 -7.52 10.41 -11.08
CA THR A 219 -8.59 11.15 -11.76
C THR A 219 -8.93 10.64 -13.16
N ALA A 220 -8.08 9.81 -13.76
CA ALA A 220 -8.29 9.18 -15.07
C ALA A 220 -8.84 7.75 -14.99
N LEU A 221 -9.05 7.21 -13.79
CA LEU A 221 -9.56 5.85 -13.58
C LEU A 221 -10.94 5.90 -12.93
N HIS A 222 -11.96 5.64 -13.74
CA HIS A 222 -13.35 5.54 -13.31
C HIS A 222 -13.68 4.06 -13.05
N SER A 223 -14.19 3.75 -11.85
CA SER A 223 -14.77 2.44 -11.57
C SER A 223 -16.21 2.45 -12.09
N ILE A 224 -16.55 1.57 -13.02
CA ILE A 224 -17.93 1.42 -13.51
C ILE A 224 -18.42 0.02 -13.10
N GLY A 225 -19.40 -0.02 -12.20
CA GLY A 225 -20.26 -1.18 -12.01
C GLY A 225 -19.67 -2.38 -11.26
N MET A 226 -20.55 -3.38 -11.04
CA MET A 226 -20.25 -4.68 -10.40
C MET A 226 -19.51 -5.64 -11.35
N ASP A 227 -19.24 -5.19 -12.57
CA ASP A 227 -18.78 -5.93 -13.73
C ASP A 227 -17.28 -5.69 -14.04
N GLU A 228 -16.53 -5.17 -13.06
CA GLU A 228 -15.05 -5.13 -13.02
C GLU A 228 -14.34 -4.44 -14.20
N THR A 229 -15.07 -3.69 -15.04
CA THR A 229 -14.48 -2.96 -16.17
C THR A 229 -14.08 -1.54 -15.78
N TRP A 230 -12.81 -1.20 -15.99
CA TRP A 230 -12.26 0.13 -15.72
C TRP A 230 -12.26 0.96 -17.01
N GLU A 231 -13.00 2.06 -17.02
CA GLU A 231 -12.86 3.06 -18.08
C GLU A 231 -11.70 3.99 -17.76
N VAL A 232 -10.72 3.99 -18.67
CA VAL A 232 -9.54 4.85 -18.60
C VAL A 232 -9.74 6.02 -19.57
N SER A 233 -9.93 7.21 -19.02
CA SER A 233 -9.86 8.44 -19.81
C SER A 233 -8.38 8.76 -20.03
N ARG A 234 -7.88 8.63 -21.27
CA ARG A 234 -6.46 8.87 -21.55
C ARG A 234 -6.10 10.34 -21.26
N PRO A 235 -5.19 10.62 -20.30
CA PRO A 235 -4.76 11.99 -20.05
C PRO A 235 -4.05 12.55 -21.29
N LEU A 236 -4.40 13.76 -21.74
CA LEU A 236 -3.77 14.40 -22.88
C LEU A 236 -2.25 14.53 -22.67
N GLY A 237 -1.46 14.14 -23.67
CA GLY A 237 0.01 14.22 -23.61
C GLY A 237 0.68 13.23 -22.65
N SER A 238 -0.01 12.14 -22.28
CA SER A 238 0.57 11.04 -21.49
C SER A 238 1.00 9.86 -22.37
N SER A 239 1.94 9.07 -21.86
CA SER A 239 2.31 7.76 -22.38
C SER A 239 2.36 6.78 -21.20
N PRO A 240 1.19 6.32 -20.73
CA PRO A 240 1.08 5.46 -19.55
C PRO A 240 1.94 4.21 -19.67
N LEU A 241 2.69 3.89 -18.62
CA LEU A 241 3.47 2.66 -18.55
C LEU A 241 2.69 1.61 -17.77
N LEU A 242 2.43 0.46 -18.41
CA LEU A 242 1.99 -0.75 -17.70
C LEU A 242 3.22 -1.58 -17.36
N VAL A 243 3.30 -2.05 -16.12
CA VAL A 243 4.44 -2.81 -15.61
C VAL A 243 3.97 -4.20 -15.21
N PHE A 244 4.50 -5.20 -15.90
CA PHE A 244 4.30 -6.61 -15.57
C PHE A 244 5.61 -7.16 -15.00
N VAL A 245 5.58 -7.66 -13.78
CA VAL A 245 6.76 -8.25 -13.13
C VAL A 245 6.51 -9.72 -12.91
N ASN A 246 7.38 -10.57 -13.44
CA ASN A 246 7.43 -11.97 -13.03
C ASN A 246 8.27 -12.08 -11.75
N SER A 247 7.62 -12.21 -10.61
CA SER A 247 8.31 -12.18 -9.32
C SER A 247 9.18 -13.41 -9.02
N LYS A 248 9.02 -14.51 -9.79
CA LYS A 248 9.72 -15.79 -9.64
C LYS A 248 10.95 -15.97 -10.54
N SER A 249 11.27 -14.98 -11.38
CA SER A 249 12.41 -15.06 -12.31
C SER A 249 13.65 -14.33 -11.78
N GLY A 250 14.84 -14.84 -12.13
CA GLY A 250 16.13 -14.20 -11.82
C GLY A 250 16.57 -14.38 -10.36
N ASP A 251 17.09 -13.33 -9.75
CA ASP A 251 17.65 -13.30 -8.39
C ASP A 251 16.59 -12.97 -7.31
N ASN A 252 15.31 -13.26 -7.58
CA ASN A 252 14.17 -13.06 -6.68
C ASN A 252 13.97 -11.60 -6.20
N GLN A 253 14.35 -10.60 -7.01
CA GLN A 253 14.13 -9.18 -6.70
C GLN A 253 12.75 -8.67 -7.13
N GLY A 254 11.93 -9.51 -7.76
CA GLY A 254 10.65 -9.10 -8.34
C GLY A 254 9.72 -8.39 -7.35
N ALA A 255 9.64 -8.87 -6.10
CA ALA A 255 8.90 -8.21 -5.03
C ALA A 255 9.42 -6.78 -4.75
N LYS A 256 10.74 -6.55 -4.80
CA LYS A 256 11.31 -5.21 -4.64
C LYS A 256 10.96 -4.29 -5.81
N PHE A 257 10.99 -4.81 -7.04
CA PHE A 257 10.58 -4.07 -8.24
C PHE A 257 9.10 -3.69 -8.18
N LEU A 258 8.20 -4.64 -7.92
CA LEU A 258 6.77 -4.40 -7.76
C LEU A 258 6.50 -3.28 -6.78
N ARG A 259 7.10 -3.34 -5.57
CA ARG A 259 6.97 -2.29 -4.56
C ARG A 259 7.46 -0.94 -5.08
N ARG A 260 8.63 -0.91 -5.74
CA ARG A 260 9.21 0.34 -6.24
C ARG A 260 8.35 0.96 -7.33
N PHE A 261 7.82 0.16 -8.25
CA PHE A 261 6.90 0.62 -9.27
C PHE A 261 5.57 1.08 -8.66
N LYS A 262 4.96 0.36 -7.70
CA LYS A 262 3.74 0.80 -6.98
C LYS A 262 3.95 2.12 -6.22
N GLN A 263 5.17 2.39 -5.76
CA GLN A 263 5.51 3.69 -5.14
C GLN A 263 5.59 4.81 -6.17
N LEU A 264 6.15 4.56 -7.36
CA LEU A 264 6.40 5.56 -8.40
C LEU A 264 5.16 5.83 -9.26
N LEU A 265 4.53 4.77 -9.74
CA LEU A 265 3.35 4.76 -10.60
C LEU A 265 2.07 4.59 -9.80
N ASN A 266 0.92 4.67 -10.45
CA ASN A 266 -0.33 4.25 -9.83
C ASN A 266 -0.28 2.72 -9.62
N PRO A 267 -0.58 2.19 -8.42
CA PRO A 267 -0.66 0.75 -8.18
C PRO A 267 -1.51 -0.01 -9.20
N ALA A 268 -2.54 0.61 -9.77
CA ALA A 268 -3.37 0.05 -10.83
C ALA A 268 -2.60 -0.25 -12.15
N GLN A 269 -1.36 0.22 -12.28
CA GLN A 269 -0.52 0.01 -13.46
C GLN A 269 0.52 -1.11 -13.27
N VAL A 270 0.57 -1.74 -12.09
CA VAL A 270 1.67 -2.63 -11.69
C VAL A 270 1.14 -4.01 -11.31
N PHE A 271 1.43 -4.99 -12.16
CA PHE A 271 0.90 -6.34 -12.09
C PHE A 271 2.00 -7.36 -11.79
N ASP A 272 1.72 -8.30 -10.90
CA ASP A 272 2.55 -9.51 -10.72
C ASP A 272 2.00 -10.59 -11.66
N LEU A 273 2.86 -11.14 -12.53
CA LEU A 273 2.49 -12.19 -13.48
C LEU A 273 2.31 -13.56 -12.83
N THR A 274 2.71 -13.72 -11.56
CA THR A 274 2.65 -15.00 -10.86
C THR A 274 1.34 -15.23 -10.12
N SER A 275 0.58 -14.16 -9.83
CA SER A 275 -0.71 -14.21 -9.14
C SER A 275 -1.89 -14.47 -10.09
N SER A 276 -1.71 -14.26 -11.39
CA SER A 276 -2.71 -14.56 -12.42
C SER A 276 -2.04 -14.54 -13.80
N GLY A 277 -2.27 -15.58 -14.62
CA GLY A 277 -1.99 -15.50 -16.06
C GLY A 277 -2.92 -14.48 -16.74
N PRO A 278 -2.62 -14.05 -17.98
CA PRO A 278 -3.51 -13.15 -18.71
C PRO A 278 -4.91 -13.80 -18.83
N ALA A 279 -5.92 -13.16 -18.23
CA ALA A 279 -7.30 -13.48 -18.52
C ALA A 279 -7.66 -12.92 -19.90
N LEU A 280 -8.49 -13.64 -20.66
CA LEU A 280 -9.05 -13.16 -21.92
C LEU A 280 -9.92 -11.93 -21.60
N GLY A 281 -9.54 -10.79 -22.16
CA GLY A 281 -10.35 -9.58 -22.19
C GLY A 281 -11.41 -9.61 -23.29
#